data_AF-A0A8T3XY23-F1
#
_entry.id   AF-A0A8T3XY23-F1
#
_cell.length_a   1.000
_cell.length_b   1.000
_cell.length_c   1.000
_cell.angle_alpha   90.00
_cell.angle_beta   90.00
_cell.angle_gamma   90.00
#
_symmetry.space_group_name_H-M   'P 1'
#
loop_
_entity.id
_entity.type
_entity.pdbx_description
1 polymer ?
#
loop_
_entity_poly.entity_id
_entity_poly.type
_entity_poly.pdbx_seq_one_letter_code
_entity_poly.pdbx_strand_id
1 'polypeptide(L)'
;MPFHSSIPAEVIVILNFSLPYLIVLFLAFYFLKLFTKRRNYGQKIIEIKEAPLEISNLLKDSKKRKILRSLEKEKKYVSAISNEINDNAPRTRYHLKQLEKAGLVKSFKLAREAYFFVTKKGKWAVDAINYYYPETNLELIVSRIKKIFGIFEIRRLMPRKKEQSAFS
;
A
#
# COMPACT_ATOMS: atom_id res chain seq x y z
N MET A 1 51.01 44.54 -17.56
CA MET A 1 49.77 44.83 -16.80
C MET A 1 49.15 43.52 -16.32
N PRO A 2 49.29 43.13 -15.04
CA PRO A 2 48.49 42.07 -14.46
C PRO A 2 47.33 42.69 -13.68
N PHE A 3 46.10 42.54 -14.17
CA PHE A 3 44.91 42.78 -13.36
C PHE A 3 44.75 41.61 -12.38
N HIS A 4 45.37 41.70 -11.20
CA HIS A 4 44.99 40.84 -10.07
C HIS A 4 43.69 41.38 -9.48
N SER A 5 42.55 40.94 -10.01
CA SER A 5 41.26 41.11 -9.36
C SER A 5 41.17 40.13 -8.19
N SER A 6 41.73 40.52 -7.05
CA SER A 6 41.48 39.85 -5.78
C SER A 6 39.99 40.01 -5.44
N ILE A 7 39.29 38.88 -5.32
CA ILE A 7 37.90 38.88 -4.88
C ILE A 7 37.86 39.52 -3.48
N PRO A 8 37.00 40.53 -3.22
CA PRO A 8 36.93 41.18 -1.92
C PRO A 8 36.59 40.15 -0.85
N ALA A 9 37.27 40.18 0.29
CA ALA A 9 37.03 39.23 1.39
C ALA A 9 35.56 39.21 1.84
N GLU A 10 34.87 40.34 1.73
CA GLU A 10 33.44 40.48 2.02
C GLU A 10 32.57 39.58 1.12
N VAL A 11 32.93 39.43 -0.16
CA VAL A 11 32.22 38.56 -1.11
C VAL A 11 32.38 37.09 -0.72
N ILE A 12 33.56 36.71 -0.22
CA ILE A 12 33.85 35.33 0.23
C ILE A 12 33.03 34.97 1.47
N VAL A 13 32.87 35.90 2.42
CA VAL A 13 32.06 35.71 3.62
C VAL A 13 30.58 35.55 3.28
N ILE A 14 30.05 36.37 2.36
CA ILE A 14 28.65 36.29 1.91
C ILE A 14 28.38 34.98 1.15
N LEU A 15 29.33 34.51 0.34
CA LEU A 15 29.21 33.23 -0.37
C LEU A 15 29.17 32.05 0.60
N ASN A 16 30.06 32.02 1.59
CA ASN A 16 30.11 30.94 2.58
C ASN A 16 28.87 30.88 3.46
N PHE A 17 28.25 32.04 3.74
CA PHE A 17 27.02 32.09 4.52
C PHE A 17 25.80 31.62 3.73
N SER A 18 25.72 31.89 2.42
CA SER A 18 24.55 31.63 1.59
C SER A 18 24.52 30.24 0.92
N LEU A 19 25.68 29.68 0.61
CA LEU A 19 25.83 28.34 0.02
C LEU A 19 25.13 27.19 0.79
N PRO A 20 25.24 27.06 2.13
CA PRO A 20 24.59 25.96 2.84
C PRO A 20 23.06 26.03 2.76
N TYR A 21 22.48 27.24 2.76
CA TYR A 21 21.03 27.41 2.61
C TYR A 21 20.54 26.98 1.23
N LEU A 22 21.30 27.27 0.17
CA LEU A 22 20.98 26.81 -1.18
C LEU A 22 21.02 25.27 -1.27
N ILE A 23 21.99 24.62 -0.64
CA ILE A 23 22.07 23.15 -0.58
C ILE A 23 20.86 22.57 0.16
N VAL A 24 20.49 23.14 1.31
CA VAL A 24 19.31 22.70 2.08
C VAL A 24 18.02 22.89 1.28
N LEU A 25 17.86 24.01 0.57
CA LEU A 25 16.74 24.26 -0.33
C LEU A 25 16.69 23.25 -1.49
N PHE A 26 17.84 22.93 -2.07
CA PHE A 26 17.93 21.96 -3.16
C PHE A 26 17.60 20.55 -2.69
N LEU A 27 18.06 20.17 -1.49
CA LEU A 27 17.70 18.91 -0.83
C LEU A 27 16.21 18.88 -0.50
N ALA A 28 15.67 19.94 0.10
CA ALA A 28 14.24 20.04 0.41
C ALA A 28 13.38 19.93 -0.85
N PHE A 29 13.76 20.59 -1.95
CA PHE A 29 13.08 20.50 -3.23
C PHE A 29 13.21 19.11 -3.88
N TYR A 30 14.38 18.48 -3.78
CA TYR A 30 14.59 17.10 -4.21
C TYR A 30 13.70 16.13 -3.42
N PHE A 31 13.64 16.27 -2.09
CA PHE A 31 12.74 15.51 -1.24
C PHE A 31 11.27 15.78 -1.58
N LEU A 32 10.87 17.04 -1.79
CA LEU A 32 9.51 17.41 -2.20
C LEU A 32 9.14 16.75 -3.54
N LYS A 33 10.07 16.74 -4.50
CA LYS A 33 9.91 16.07 -5.81
C LYS A 33 9.81 14.55 -5.65
N LEU A 34 10.50 13.98 -4.67
CA LEU A 34 10.42 12.56 -4.33
C LEU A 34 9.06 12.21 -3.70
N PHE A 35 8.52 13.08 -2.84
CA PHE A 35 7.22 12.90 -2.18
C PHE A 35 6.03 13.15 -3.12
N THR A 36 6.14 14.12 -4.03
CA THR A 36 5.07 14.43 -5.00
C THR A 36 4.95 13.37 -6.10
N LYS A 37 5.99 12.56 -6.33
CA LYS A 37 5.95 11.45 -7.28
C LYS A 37 5.33 10.19 -6.66
N ARG A 38 4.11 10.30 -6.14
CA ARG A 38 3.18 9.15 -6.08
C ARG A 38 2.88 8.76 -7.53
N ARG A 39 3.80 8.01 -8.14
CA ARG A 39 3.52 7.33 -9.41
C ARG A 39 2.28 6.48 -9.15
N ASN A 40 1.18 6.83 -9.79
CA ASN A 40 0.11 5.89 -10.06
C ASN A 40 0.76 4.79 -10.91
N TYR A 41 1.31 3.76 -10.26
CA TYR A 41 1.78 2.57 -10.92
C TYR A 41 0.57 2.02 -11.66
N GLY A 42 0.61 2.26 -12.97
CA GLY A 42 -0.49 2.03 -13.88
C GLY A 42 -1.07 0.66 -13.63
N GLN A 43 -2.40 0.64 -13.63
CA GLN A 43 -3.30 -0.47 -13.36
C GLN A 43 -3.09 -1.64 -14.33
N LYS A 44 -1.91 -2.28 -14.34
CA LYS A 44 -1.76 -3.57 -15.01
C LYS A 44 -2.51 -4.56 -14.15
N ILE A 45 -3.70 -4.92 -14.59
CA ILE A 45 -4.51 -5.96 -13.95
C ILE A 45 -3.74 -7.27 -14.15
N ILE A 46 -3.12 -7.77 -13.07
CA ILE A 46 -2.42 -9.04 -13.08
C ILE A 46 -3.38 -10.07 -12.48
N GLU A 47 -3.73 -11.07 -13.29
CA GLU A 47 -4.51 -12.19 -12.80
C GLU A 47 -3.70 -12.97 -11.77
N ILE A 48 -4.29 -13.15 -10.59
CA ILE A 48 -3.71 -13.94 -9.51
C ILE A 48 -3.94 -15.39 -9.92
N LYS A 49 -2.93 -15.98 -10.57
CA LYS A 49 -3.04 -17.31 -11.19
C LYS A 49 -3.41 -18.41 -10.19
N GLU A 50 -3.09 -18.22 -8.92
CA GLU A 50 -3.36 -19.19 -7.86
C GLU A 50 -4.76 -19.06 -7.21
N ALA A 51 -5.49 -17.97 -7.49
CA ALA A 51 -6.79 -17.71 -6.87
C ALA A 51 -7.94 -18.29 -7.71
N PRO A 52 -9.05 -18.74 -7.08
CA PRO A 52 -10.31 -18.98 -7.77
C PRO A 52 -10.74 -17.76 -8.59
N LEU A 53 -11.35 -17.98 -9.76
CA LEU A 53 -11.74 -16.92 -10.70
C LEU A 53 -12.58 -15.82 -10.05
N GLU A 54 -13.52 -16.19 -9.18
CA GLU A 54 -14.37 -15.25 -8.43
C GLU A 54 -13.54 -14.27 -7.59
N ILE A 55 -12.48 -14.76 -6.96
CA ILE A 55 -11.62 -13.98 -6.06
C ILE A 55 -10.67 -13.13 -6.88
N SER A 56 -10.09 -13.69 -7.95
CA SER A 56 -9.28 -12.90 -8.87
C SER A 56 -10.08 -11.72 -9.41
N ASN A 57 -11.32 -11.94 -9.86
CA ASN A 57 -12.21 -10.89 -10.35
C ASN A 57 -12.58 -9.87 -9.28
N LEU A 58 -12.84 -10.31 -8.04
CA LEU A 58 -13.06 -9.41 -6.91
C LEU A 58 -11.84 -8.51 -6.67
N LEU A 59 -10.65 -9.07 -6.72
CA LEU A 59 -9.41 -8.35 -6.42
C LEU A 59 -8.92 -7.45 -7.57
N LYS A 60 -9.56 -7.46 -8.76
CA LYS A 60 -9.32 -6.47 -9.82
C LYS A 60 -9.70 -5.05 -9.38
N ASP A 61 -10.67 -4.92 -8.48
CA ASP A 61 -11.11 -3.65 -7.91
C ASP A 61 -10.11 -3.09 -6.89
N SER A 62 -9.59 -1.89 -7.16
CA SER A 62 -8.60 -1.24 -6.29
C SER A 62 -9.15 -0.89 -4.91
N LYS A 63 -10.44 -0.57 -4.79
CA LYS A 63 -11.05 -0.22 -3.49
C LYS A 63 -11.13 -1.44 -2.58
N LYS A 64 -11.46 -2.61 -3.12
CA LYS A 64 -11.47 -3.88 -2.36
C LYS A 64 -10.07 -4.28 -1.89
N ARG A 65 -9.04 -4.07 -2.72
CA ARG A 65 -7.64 -4.29 -2.30
C ARG A 65 -7.25 -3.38 -1.15
N LYS A 66 -7.60 -2.09 -1.22
CA LYS A 66 -7.35 -1.12 -0.15
C LYS A 66 -8.06 -1.48 1.15
N ILE A 67 -9.32 -1.95 1.07
CA ILE A 67 -10.06 -2.43 2.25
C ILE A 67 -9.33 -3.60 2.91
N LEU A 68 -8.89 -4.60 2.13
CA LEU A 68 -8.17 -5.75 2.66
C LEU A 68 -6.84 -5.35 3.34
N ARG A 69 -6.10 -4.41 2.76
CA ARG A 69 -4.88 -3.83 3.37
C ARG A 69 -5.16 -3.06 4.65
N SER A 70 -6.22 -2.25 4.66
CA SER A 70 -6.66 -1.50 5.85
C SER A 70 -6.96 -2.44 7.03
N LEU A 71 -7.58 -3.58 6.75
CA LEU A 71 -7.95 -4.60 7.74
C LEU A 71 -6.81 -5.56 8.12
N GLU A 72 -5.68 -5.56 7.39
CA GLU A 72 -4.54 -6.43 7.68
C GLU A 72 -3.95 -6.16 9.07
N LYS A 73 -3.91 -4.88 9.45
CA LYS A 73 -3.27 -4.42 10.69
C LYS A 73 -4.15 -4.66 11.92
N GLU A 74 -5.44 -4.39 11.79
CA GLU A 74 -6.39 -4.43 12.91
C GLU A 74 -7.83 -4.55 12.41
N LYS A 75 -8.71 -4.98 13.33
CA LYS A 75 -10.16 -5.01 13.11
C LYS A 75 -10.73 -3.58 13.13
N LYS A 76 -11.58 -3.25 12.17
CA LYS A 76 -12.14 -1.89 12.02
C LYS A 76 -13.63 -1.92 11.74
N TYR A 77 -14.31 -0.85 12.14
CA TYR A 77 -15.71 -0.58 11.76
C TYR A 77 -15.77 0.16 10.42
N VAL A 78 -16.96 0.21 9.81
CA VAL A 78 -17.14 0.70 8.43
C VAL A 78 -16.66 2.13 8.22
N SER A 79 -16.97 3.05 9.13
CA SER A 79 -16.56 4.46 9.00
C SER A 79 -15.05 4.66 9.11
N ALA A 80 -14.35 3.89 9.96
CA ALA A 80 -12.89 3.92 10.02
C ALA A 80 -12.27 3.48 8.68
N ILE A 81 -12.79 2.39 8.11
CA ILE A 81 -12.32 1.87 6.81
C ILE A 81 -12.60 2.88 5.69
N SER A 82 -13.82 3.44 5.64
CA SER A 82 -14.21 4.38 4.58
C SER A 82 -13.36 5.64 4.57
N ASN A 83 -13.03 6.15 5.76
CA ASN A 83 -12.15 7.30 5.94
C ASN A 83 -10.72 6.99 5.46
N GLU A 84 -10.17 5.83 5.80
CA GLU A 84 -8.81 5.45 5.41
C GLU A 84 -8.66 5.25 3.89
N ILE A 85 -9.66 4.68 3.22
CA ILE A 85 -9.61 4.41 1.78
C ILE A 85 -10.12 5.57 0.91
N ASN A 86 -10.50 6.69 1.53
CA ASN A 86 -11.16 7.84 0.92
C ASN A 86 -12.33 7.40 0.02
N ASP A 87 -13.31 6.71 0.61
CA ASP A 87 -14.55 6.28 -0.04
C ASP A 87 -15.76 6.55 0.85
N ASN A 88 -16.97 6.47 0.31
CA ASN A 88 -18.17 6.67 1.11
C ASN A 88 -18.57 5.38 1.87
N ALA A 89 -19.23 5.54 3.02
CA ALA A 89 -19.61 4.43 3.88
C ALA A 89 -20.58 3.42 3.21
N PRO A 90 -21.61 3.83 2.44
CA PRO A 90 -22.48 2.89 1.73
C PRO A 90 -21.74 1.98 0.74
N ARG A 91 -20.84 2.56 -0.06
CA ARG A 91 -20.02 1.83 -1.05
C ARG A 91 -19.00 0.94 -0.36
N THR A 92 -18.37 1.42 0.71
CA THR A 92 -17.47 0.61 1.56
C THR A 92 -18.22 -0.60 2.12
N ARG A 93 -19.45 -0.42 2.60
CA ARG A 93 -20.30 -1.51 3.09
C ARG A 93 -20.67 -2.50 1.99
N TYR A 94 -20.95 -2.01 0.78
CA TYR A 94 -21.19 -2.87 -0.39
C TYR A 94 -19.96 -3.73 -0.72
N HIS A 95 -18.77 -3.14 -0.74
CA HIS A 95 -17.51 -3.85 -0.95
C HIS A 95 -17.23 -4.88 0.16
N LEU A 96 -17.42 -4.52 1.43
CA LEU A 96 -17.27 -5.42 2.57
C LEU A 96 -18.20 -6.63 2.47
N LYS A 97 -19.47 -6.44 2.09
CA LYS A 97 -20.42 -7.56 1.87
C LYS A 97 -19.93 -8.51 0.79
N GLN A 98 -19.35 -8.01 -0.30
CA GLN A 98 -18.80 -8.87 -1.36
C GLN A 98 -17.58 -9.65 -0.89
N LEU A 99 -16.69 -9.00 -0.13
CA LEU A 99 -15.50 -9.64 0.45
C LEU A 99 -15.87 -10.70 1.51
N GLU A 100 -16.91 -10.44 2.30
CA GLU A 100 -17.45 -11.37 3.28
C GLU A 100 -18.10 -12.58 2.62
N LYS A 101 -18.91 -12.38 1.57
CA LYS A 101 -19.46 -13.48 0.74
C LYS A 101 -18.36 -14.38 0.16
N ALA A 102 -17.24 -13.80 -0.25
CA ALA A 102 -16.08 -14.54 -0.74
C ALA A 102 -15.24 -15.22 0.36
N GLY A 103 -15.59 -14.99 1.65
CA GLY A 103 -14.88 -15.54 2.81
C GLY A 103 -13.52 -14.91 3.07
N LEU A 104 -13.23 -13.73 2.50
CA LEU A 104 -11.97 -13.01 2.73
C LEU A 104 -12.00 -12.21 4.03
N VAL A 105 -13.18 -11.75 4.42
CA VAL A 105 -13.42 -10.97 5.63
C VAL A 105 -14.54 -11.64 6.42
N LYS A 106 -14.52 -11.50 7.74
CA LYS A 106 -15.65 -11.81 8.62
C LYS A 106 -16.04 -10.57 9.39
N SER A 107 -17.30 -10.49 9.77
CA SER A 107 -17.80 -9.46 10.68
C SER A 107 -18.24 -10.06 12.02
N PHE A 108 -18.14 -9.26 13.07
CA PHE A 108 -18.81 -9.52 14.35
C PHE A 108 -19.40 -8.21 14.86
N LYS A 109 -20.49 -8.31 15.63
CA LYS A 109 -21.14 -7.14 16.21
C LYS A 109 -20.57 -6.89 17.60
N LEU A 110 -20.15 -5.67 17.86
CA LEU A 110 -19.75 -5.20 19.19
C LEU A 110 -20.56 -3.95 19.52
N ALA A 111 -21.41 -4.06 20.54
CA ALA A 111 -22.41 -3.04 20.88
C ALA A 111 -23.29 -2.65 19.67
N ARG A 112 -23.19 -1.40 19.20
CA ARG A 112 -23.99 -0.86 18.08
C ARG A 112 -23.28 -0.97 16.73
N GLU A 113 -22.01 -1.37 16.70
CA GLU A 113 -21.18 -1.35 15.51
C GLU A 113 -20.81 -2.76 15.02
N ALA A 114 -20.65 -2.89 13.71
CA ALA A 114 -20.11 -4.10 13.09
C ALA A 114 -18.62 -3.90 12.82
N TYR A 115 -17.80 -4.75 13.43
CA TYR A 115 -16.36 -4.81 13.24
C TYR A 115 -16.01 -5.87 12.21
N PHE A 116 -15.09 -5.55 11.32
CA PHE A 116 -14.62 -6.42 10.26
C PHE A 116 -13.17 -6.80 10.50
N PHE A 117 -12.80 -8.03 10.15
CA PHE A 117 -11.44 -8.54 10.24
C PHE A 117 -11.14 -9.55 9.14
N VAL A 118 -9.87 -9.67 8.77
CA VAL A 118 -9.41 -10.55 7.69
C VAL A 118 -9.40 -12.00 8.17
N THR A 119 -9.90 -12.93 7.34
CA THR A 119 -9.80 -14.38 7.62
C THR A 119 -8.44 -14.93 7.20
N LYS A 120 -8.14 -16.21 7.49
CA LYS A 120 -6.93 -16.88 6.94
C LYS A 120 -6.85 -16.76 5.41
N LYS A 121 -8.00 -16.88 4.73
CA LYS A 121 -8.13 -16.76 3.28
C LYS A 121 -7.93 -15.32 2.81
N GLY A 122 -8.43 -14.34 3.57
CA GLY A 122 -8.16 -12.94 3.33
C GLY A 122 -6.69 -12.57 3.52
N LYS A 123 -6.01 -13.16 4.51
CA LYS A 123 -4.59 -12.90 4.76
C LYS A 123 -3.73 -13.33 3.57
N TRP A 124 -3.98 -14.54 3.07
CA TRP A 124 -3.40 -15.01 1.80
C TRP A 124 -3.69 -14.05 0.64
N ALA A 125 -4.92 -13.52 0.56
CA ALA A 125 -5.27 -12.55 -0.49
C ALA A 125 -4.51 -11.23 -0.33
N VAL A 126 -4.29 -10.75 0.90
CA VAL A 126 -3.46 -9.57 1.17
C VAL A 126 -2.01 -9.81 0.76
N ASP A 127 -1.44 -10.97 1.08
CA ASP A 127 -0.08 -11.35 0.65
C ASP A 127 0.03 -11.36 -0.88
N ALA A 128 -0.95 -11.95 -1.57
CA ALA A 128 -1.02 -11.95 -3.02
C ALA A 128 -1.17 -10.52 -3.59
N ILE A 129 -1.99 -9.67 -2.97
CA ILE A 129 -2.15 -8.27 -3.35
C ILE A 129 -0.82 -7.51 -3.21
N ASN A 130 -0.09 -7.71 -2.12
CA ASN A 130 1.19 -7.04 -1.88
C ASN A 130 2.28 -7.47 -2.88
N TYR A 131 2.17 -8.68 -3.42
CA TYR A 131 3.07 -9.17 -4.47
C TYR A 131 2.70 -8.68 -5.86
N TYR A 132 1.44 -8.82 -6.25
CA TYR A 132 0.97 -8.53 -7.60
C TYR A 132 0.64 -7.04 -7.82
N TYR A 133 0.26 -6.32 -6.75
CA TYR A 133 -0.19 -4.93 -6.80
C TYR A 133 0.54 -4.03 -5.77
N PRO A 134 1.87 -3.93 -5.83
CA PRO A 134 2.62 -3.08 -4.89
C PRO A 134 2.19 -1.61 -5.00
N GLU A 135 1.96 -0.95 -3.87
CA GLU A 135 1.60 0.48 -3.81
C GLU A 135 2.83 1.39 -3.76
N THR A 136 3.96 0.87 -3.26
CA THR A 136 5.19 1.64 -3.05
C THR A 136 6.38 1.08 -3.82
N ASN A 137 7.37 1.94 -4.11
CA ASN A 137 8.64 1.51 -4.71
C ASN A 137 9.34 0.45 -3.85
N LEU A 138 9.23 0.57 -2.53
CA LEU A 138 9.79 -0.38 -1.58
C LEU A 138 9.11 -1.75 -1.72
N GLU A 139 7.78 -1.81 -1.76
CA GLU A 139 7.05 -3.07 -2.01
C GLU A 139 7.40 -3.69 -3.37
N LEU A 140 7.64 -2.87 -4.39
CA LEU A 140 8.06 -3.34 -5.71
C LEU A 140 9.47 -3.94 -5.68
N ILE A 141 10.41 -3.34 -4.93
CA ILE A 141 11.75 -3.90 -4.74
C ILE A 141 11.64 -5.20 -3.92
N VAL A 142 10.88 -5.20 -2.83
CA VAL A 142 10.66 -6.37 -1.98
C VAL A 142 10.04 -7.52 -2.76
N SER A 143 9.01 -7.29 -3.58
CA SER A 143 8.40 -8.33 -4.42
C SER A 143 9.37 -8.89 -5.46
N ARG A 144 10.22 -8.05 -6.07
CA ARG A 144 11.29 -8.50 -6.98
C ARG A 144 12.33 -9.35 -6.27
N ILE A 145 12.80 -8.91 -5.09
CA ILE A 145 13.76 -9.66 -4.26
C ILE A 145 13.15 -11.01 -3.90
N LYS A 146 11.92 -11.04 -3.37
CA LYS A 146 11.25 -12.30 -3.01
C LYS A 146 11.08 -13.24 -4.21
N LYS A 147 10.87 -12.69 -5.42
CA LYS A 147 10.84 -13.47 -6.67
C LYS A 147 12.21 -14.07 -7.03
N ILE A 148 13.28 -13.27 -6.94
CA ILE A 148 14.66 -13.70 -7.26
C ILE A 148 15.12 -14.80 -6.30
N PHE A 149 14.88 -14.62 -5.00
CA PHE A 149 15.30 -15.58 -3.98
C PHE A 149 14.37 -16.79 -3.86
N GLY A 150 13.28 -16.86 -4.63
CA GLY A 150 12.30 -17.95 -4.52
C GLY A 150 11.55 -18.00 -3.18
N ILE A 151 11.70 -16.97 -2.33
CA ILE A 151 11.11 -16.86 -0.99
C ILE A 151 9.59 -16.58 -1.06
N PHE A 152 9.06 -16.21 -2.24
CA PHE A 152 7.62 -15.96 -2.39
C PHE A 152 6.80 -17.25 -2.52
N GLU A 153 6.43 -17.81 -1.38
CA GLU A 153 5.53 -18.97 -1.23
C GLU A 153 4.04 -18.64 -1.48
N ILE A 154 3.63 -18.04 -2.62
CA ILE A 154 2.22 -18.23 -3.07
C ILE A 154 1.99 -19.70 -3.49
N ARG A 155 3.01 -20.56 -3.41
CA ARG A 155 2.84 -22.01 -3.51
C ARG A 155 1.94 -22.60 -2.43
N ARG A 156 1.66 -21.90 -1.33
CA ARG A 156 0.60 -22.32 -0.41
C ARG A 156 -0.74 -22.11 -1.09
N LEU A 157 -1.37 -23.21 -1.50
CA LEU A 157 -2.71 -23.23 -2.07
C LEU A 157 -3.65 -22.41 -1.17
N MET A 158 -4.53 -21.64 -1.81
CA MET A 158 -5.50 -20.83 -1.09
C MET A 158 -6.31 -21.71 -0.11
N PRO A 159 -6.39 -21.36 1.18
CA PRO A 159 -7.07 -22.20 2.17
C PRO A 159 -8.55 -22.38 1.80
N ARG A 160 -8.99 -23.64 1.71
CA ARG A 160 -10.35 -24.02 1.32
C ARG A 160 -11.30 -23.89 2.51
N LYS A 161 -12.59 -23.68 2.21
CA LYS A 161 -13.66 -23.36 3.19
C LYS A 161 -13.78 -24.36 4.35
N LYS A 162 -13.39 -25.63 4.16
CA LYS A 162 -13.50 -26.71 5.16
C LYS A 162 -12.59 -26.53 6.40
N GLU A 163 -11.55 -25.71 6.34
CA GLU A 163 -10.62 -25.50 7.46
C GLU A 163 -11.00 -24.33 8.39
N GLN A 164 -12.07 -23.60 8.07
CA GLN A 164 -12.44 -22.36 8.76
C GLN A 164 -13.44 -22.56 9.92
N SER A 165 -13.97 -23.77 10.09
CA SER A 165 -14.90 -24.14 11.18
C SER A 165 -14.21 -24.65 12.44
N ALA A 166 -12.89 -24.88 12.42
CA ALA A 166 -12.16 -25.43 13.57
C ALA A 166 -11.76 -24.39 14.63
N PHE A 167 -12.11 -23.11 14.45
CA PHE A 167 -11.76 -22.01 15.36
C PHE A 167 -12.96 -21.08 15.62
N SER A 168 -14.19 -21.60 15.54
CA SER A 168 -15.39 -20.89 15.98
C SER A 168 -15.80 -21.37 17.36
#